data_AF-A1TBG7-F1
#
_entry.id   AF-A1TBG7-F1
#
_cell.length_a   1.000
_cell.length_b   1.000
_cell.length_c   1.000
_cell.angle_alpha   90.00
_cell.angle_beta   90.00
_cell.angle_gamma   90.00
#
_symmetry.space_group_name_H-M   'P 1'
#
loop_
_entity.id
_entity.type
_entity.pdbx_description
1 polymer ?
#
loop_
_entity_poly.entity_id
_entity_poly.type
_entity_poly.pdbx_seq_one_letter_code
_entity_poly.pdbx_strand_id
1 'polypeptide(L)'
;MSSYIWELQQQGARHQYGWARYVLLKPILMDARIGTLDPNWRHGLSPAIVGDTSDEAFERSNILAVRDIATMVVQPWEPHTGSGWRVALDAWYAAVAEVNGTRERTEQLMPGADANEPEVVREFAEAAAQNPVLRSFAERAAEGRRRWRDWEGAWYHAGLAAGGLDVDWRGWYRGRITTWTNGLSSLEGPAAIAELTALEHGDKDHMQSLPAYWT
;
A
#
# COMPACT_ATOMS: atom_id res chain seq x y z
N MET A 1 18.98 -11.67 -28.49
CA MET A 1 18.03 -11.61 -27.37
C MET A 1 16.66 -11.31 -27.96
N SER A 2 15.67 -12.16 -27.70
CA SER A 2 14.30 -11.97 -28.22
C SER A 2 13.65 -10.72 -27.58
N SER A 3 12.92 -9.90 -28.36
CA SER A 3 12.15 -8.72 -27.87
C SER A 3 11.32 -9.05 -26.62
N TYR A 4 10.77 -10.26 -26.61
CA TYR A 4 9.95 -10.77 -25.53
C TYR A 4 10.68 -10.94 -24.18
N ILE A 5 11.94 -11.40 -24.19
CA ILE A 5 12.73 -11.55 -22.95
C ILE A 5 13.01 -10.17 -22.34
N TRP A 6 13.27 -9.18 -23.19
CA TRP A 6 13.46 -7.81 -22.76
C TRP A 6 12.18 -7.22 -22.14
N GLU A 7 11.03 -7.44 -22.76
CA GLU A 7 9.72 -7.00 -22.24
C GLU A 7 9.41 -7.60 -20.87
N LEU A 8 9.65 -8.91 -20.69
CA LEU A 8 9.52 -9.57 -19.38
C LEU A 8 10.44 -8.98 -18.31
N GLN A 9 11.70 -8.68 -18.66
CA GLN A 9 12.64 -8.04 -17.74
C GLN A 9 12.18 -6.63 -17.36
N GLN A 10 11.68 -5.84 -18.33
CA GLN A 10 11.15 -4.51 -18.07
C GLN A 10 9.91 -4.54 -17.18
N GLN A 11 9.05 -5.52 -17.38
CA GLN A 11 7.85 -5.73 -16.58
C GLN A 11 8.20 -6.14 -15.14
N GLY A 12 9.14 -7.07 -14.96
CA GLY A 12 9.67 -7.44 -13.65
C GLY A 12 10.29 -6.25 -12.92
N ALA A 13 11.06 -5.41 -13.62
CA ALA A 13 11.63 -4.19 -13.05
C ALA A 13 10.54 -3.18 -12.63
N ARG A 14 9.47 -3.01 -13.42
CA ARG A 14 8.33 -2.15 -13.06
C ARG A 14 7.59 -2.67 -11.82
N HIS A 15 7.36 -3.98 -11.75
CA HIS A 15 6.82 -4.64 -10.57
C HIS A 15 7.67 -4.36 -9.34
N GLN A 16 8.99 -4.59 -9.45
CA GLN A 16 9.92 -4.33 -8.36
C GLN A 16 9.92 -2.87 -7.92
N TYR A 17 9.87 -1.91 -8.85
CA TYR A 17 9.77 -0.49 -8.54
C TYR A 17 8.49 -0.16 -7.75
N GLY A 18 7.33 -0.67 -8.19
CA GLY A 18 6.05 -0.47 -7.49
C GLY A 18 6.06 -1.06 -6.07
N TRP A 19 6.62 -2.27 -5.93
CA TRP A 19 6.84 -2.93 -4.64
C TRP A 19 7.79 -2.13 -3.74
N ALA A 20 8.94 -1.71 -4.25
CA ALA A 20 9.93 -0.92 -3.50
C ALA A 20 9.32 0.39 -2.98
N ARG A 21 8.55 1.09 -3.81
CA ARG A 21 7.82 2.30 -3.38
C ARG A 21 6.84 2.01 -2.27
N TYR A 22 6.08 0.93 -2.38
CA TYR A 22 5.14 0.51 -1.34
C TYR A 22 5.86 0.23 -0.01
N VAL A 23 6.92 -0.58 -0.03
CA VAL A 23 7.69 -0.92 1.17
C VAL A 23 8.32 0.30 1.83
N LEU A 24 8.87 1.23 1.05
CA LEU A 24 9.54 2.42 1.56
C LEU A 24 8.55 3.47 2.08
N LEU A 25 7.54 3.81 1.27
CA LEU A 25 6.67 4.96 1.56
C LEU A 25 5.54 4.64 2.53
N LYS A 26 5.07 3.38 2.56
CA LYS A 26 3.92 3.00 3.41
C LYS A 26 4.19 3.22 4.90
N PRO A 27 5.33 2.81 5.48
CA PRO A 27 5.65 3.08 6.89
C PRO A 27 5.77 4.58 7.18
N ILE A 28 6.41 5.34 6.28
CA ILE A 28 6.58 6.80 6.39
C ILE A 28 5.24 7.52 6.48
N LEU A 29 4.29 7.12 5.61
CA LEU A 29 2.93 7.66 5.66
C LEU A 29 2.24 7.29 6.97
N MET A 30 2.47 6.10 7.51
CA MET A 30 1.91 5.73 8.82
C MET A 30 2.52 6.55 9.96
N ASP A 31 3.85 6.71 9.98
CA ASP A 31 4.55 7.57 10.93
C ASP A 31 4.06 9.02 10.86
N ALA A 32 3.76 9.51 9.64
CA ALA A 32 3.16 10.82 9.44
C ALA A 32 1.80 10.90 10.14
N ARG A 33 0.94 9.90 9.89
CA ARG A 33 -0.42 9.88 10.44
C ARG A 33 -0.47 9.77 11.95
N ILE A 34 0.44 9.02 12.56
CA ILE A 34 0.49 8.86 14.03
C ILE A 34 1.27 10.00 14.70
N GLY A 35 1.97 10.83 13.93
CA GLY A 35 2.70 11.99 14.43
C GLY A 35 4.11 11.69 14.91
N THR A 36 4.71 10.58 14.49
CA THR A 36 6.08 10.15 14.87
C THR A 36 7.10 10.34 13.75
N LEU A 37 6.68 10.81 12.57
CA LEU A 37 7.57 10.99 11.43
C LEU A 37 8.74 11.93 11.77
N ASP A 38 9.96 11.41 11.61
CA ASP A 38 11.19 12.18 11.73
C ASP A 38 11.20 13.32 10.67
N PRO A 39 11.39 14.60 11.05
CA PRO A 39 11.51 15.70 10.08
C PRO A 39 12.60 15.50 9.00
N ASN A 40 13.59 14.67 9.28
CA ASN A 40 14.71 14.33 8.39
C ASN A 40 14.56 12.94 7.74
N TRP A 41 13.35 12.35 7.74
CA TRP A 41 13.07 10.99 7.25
C TRP A 41 13.66 10.68 5.87
N ARG A 42 13.76 11.68 4.99
CA ARG A 42 14.32 11.58 3.64
C ARG A 42 15.78 11.12 3.63
N HIS A 43 16.55 11.45 4.66
CA HIS A 43 17.96 11.06 4.80
C HIS A 43 18.14 9.60 5.24
N GLY A 44 17.12 8.99 5.84
CA GLY A 44 17.14 7.60 6.31
C GLY A 44 16.76 6.58 5.24
N LEU A 45 16.40 7.01 4.03
CA LEU A 45 15.98 6.11 2.96
C LEU A 45 17.17 5.31 2.42
N SER A 46 16.97 3.99 2.31
CA SER A 46 17.99 3.08 1.78
C SER A 46 17.34 1.95 0.98
N PRO A 47 17.92 1.54 -0.16
CA PRO A 47 17.41 0.41 -0.94
C PRO A 47 17.50 -0.91 -0.15
N ALA A 48 18.40 -0.98 0.85
CA ALA A 48 18.53 -2.14 1.74
C ALA A 48 17.26 -2.45 2.54
N ILE A 49 16.37 -1.46 2.75
CA ILE A 49 15.07 -1.66 3.42
C ILE A 49 14.16 -2.58 2.61
N VAL A 50 14.27 -2.54 1.27
CA VAL A 50 13.47 -3.39 0.37
C VAL A 50 13.98 -4.84 0.38
N GLY A 51 15.24 -5.05 0.77
CA GLY A 51 15.93 -6.34 0.81
C GLY A 51 17.00 -6.47 -0.28
N ASP A 52 17.90 -7.44 -0.08
CA ASP A 52 18.95 -7.77 -1.04
C ASP A 52 18.39 -8.53 -2.24
N THR A 53 18.92 -8.23 -3.42
CA THR A 53 18.61 -8.91 -4.67
C THR A 53 19.90 -9.14 -5.44
N SER A 54 20.04 -10.31 -6.06
CA SER A 54 21.14 -10.59 -6.98
C SER A 54 20.85 -10.13 -8.42
N ASP A 55 19.63 -9.64 -8.68
CA ASP A 55 19.22 -9.14 -9.99
C ASP A 55 19.49 -7.63 -10.11
N GLU A 56 20.40 -7.25 -11.02
CA GLU A 56 20.78 -5.86 -11.25
C GLU A 56 19.61 -4.96 -11.67
N ALA A 57 18.63 -5.48 -12.41
CA ALA A 57 17.46 -4.69 -12.82
C ALA A 57 16.57 -4.38 -11.61
N PHE A 58 16.48 -5.31 -10.66
CA PHE A 58 15.74 -5.11 -9.42
C PHE A 58 16.48 -4.15 -8.49
N GLU A 59 17.80 -4.26 -8.38
CA GLU A 59 18.62 -3.32 -7.62
C GLU A 59 18.44 -1.88 -8.15
N ARG A 60 18.51 -1.69 -9.47
CA ARG A 60 18.26 -0.38 -10.10
C ARG A 60 16.86 0.14 -9.81
N SER A 61 15.86 -0.75 -9.78
CA SER A 61 14.47 -0.38 -9.46
C SER A 61 14.33 0.08 -8.00
N ASN A 62 15.03 -0.56 -7.07
CA ASN A 62 15.08 -0.15 -5.66
C ASN A 62 15.76 1.21 -5.50
N ILE A 63 16.91 1.43 -6.16
CA ILE A 63 17.63 2.70 -6.15
C ILE A 63 16.77 3.83 -6.73
N LEU A 64 16.06 3.57 -7.83
CA LEU A 64 15.15 4.53 -8.44
C LEU A 64 14.00 4.90 -7.49
N ALA A 65 13.37 3.91 -6.85
CA ALA A 65 12.31 4.16 -5.87
C ALA A 65 12.79 5.04 -4.70
N VAL A 66 13.97 4.76 -4.15
CA VAL A 66 14.59 5.59 -3.08
C VAL A 66 14.80 7.02 -3.56
N ARG A 67 15.39 7.19 -4.75
CA ARG A 67 15.65 8.52 -5.31
C ARG A 67 14.35 9.30 -5.52
N ASP A 68 13.34 8.68 -6.10
CA ASP A 68 12.06 9.33 -6.39
C ASP A 68 11.33 9.74 -5.11
N ILE A 69 11.38 8.90 -4.08
CA ILE A 69 10.79 9.22 -2.78
C ILE A 69 11.59 10.34 -2.09
N ALA A 70 12.91 10.24 -2.05
CA ALA A 70 13.77 11.23 -1.42
C ALA A 70 13.63 12.63 -2.05
N THR A 71 13.38 12.68 -3.36
CA THR A 71 13.28 13.92 -4.15
C THR A 71 11.86 14.41 -4.40
N MET A 72 10.83 13.74 -3.83
CA MET A 72 9.45 14.22 -3.97
C MET A 72 9.32 15.65 -3.45
N VAL A 73 8.45 16.45 -4.07
CA VAL A 73 8.11 17.78 -3.53
C VAL A 73 7.60 17.62 -2.10
N VAL A 74 7.95 18.55 -1.21
CA VAL A 74 7.46 18.58 0.17
C VAL A 74 5.93 18.51 0.16
N GLN A 75 5.38 17.52 0.85
CA GLN A 75 3.96 17.23 0.89
C GLN A 75 3.30 17.85 2.12
N PRO A 76 2.01 18.22 2.07
CA PRO A 76 1.30 18.81 3.20
C PRO A 76 1.27 17.96 4.48
N TRP A 77 1.38 16.64 4.36
CA TRP A 77 1.42 15.72 5.51
C TRP A 77 2.78 15.68 6.20
N GLU A 78 3.83 16.28 5.64
CA GLU A 78 5.15 16.32 6.25
C GLU A 78 5.20 17.31 7.44
N PRO A 79 6.13 17.08 8.40
CA PRO A 79 6.36 18.01 9.50
C PRO A 79 6.69 19.44 9.03
N HIS A 80 6.25 20.42 9.81
CA HIS A 80 6.60 21.84 9.66
C HIS A 80 6.15 22.53 8.37
N THR A 81 5.20 21.96 7.61
CA THR A 81 4.66 22.61 6.41
C THR A 81 3.65 23.72 6.73
N GLY A 82 3.00 23.67 7.90
CA GLY A 82 1.97 24.63 8.30
C GLY A 82 0.72 24.58 7.41
N SER A 83 0.47 23.46 6.73
CA SER A 83 -0.63 23.32 5.76
C SER A 83 -2.02 23.24 6.42
N GLY A 84 -2.07 23.02 7.74
CA GLY A 84 -3.29 22.77 8.51
C GLY A 84 -3.79 21.34 8.36
N TRP A 85 -4.51 20.88 9.40
CA TRP A 85 -4.76 19.45 9.59
C TRP A 85 -5.61 18.83 8.49
N ARG A 86 -6.57 19.59 7.96
CA ARG A 86 -7.49 19.11 6.93
C ARG A 86 -6.71 18.81 5.64
N VAL A 87 -5.88 19.74 5.21
CA VAL A 87 -5.07 19.63 3.99
C VAL A 87 -4.03 18.52 4.14
N ALA A 88 -3.37 18.45 5.31
CA ALA A 88 -2.42 17.40 5.62
C ALA A 88 -3.07 16.00 5.58
N LEU A 89 -4.24 15.84 6.21
CA LEU A 89 -4.97 14.57 6.24
C LEU A 89 -5.45 14.13 4.85
N ASP A 90 -5.98 15.05 4.05
CA ASP A 90 -6.40 14.76 2.67
C ASP A 90 -5.21 14.38 1.78
N ALA A 91 -4.11 15.12 1.88
CA ALA A 91 -2.88 14.81 1.14
C ALA A 91 -2.29 13.46 1.57
N TRP A 92 -2.31 13.16 2.87
CA TRP A 92 -1.88 11.87 3.41
C TRP A 92 -2.70 10.72 2.82
N TYR A 93 -4.04 10.83 2.83
CA TYR A 93 -4.91 9.78 2.34
C TYR A 93 -4.77 9.59 0.82
N ALA A 94 -4.61 10.68 0.08
CA ALA A 94 -4.31 10.62 -1.36
C ALA A 94 -2.97 9.91 -1.64
N ALA A 95 -1.92 10.18 -0.86
CA ALA A 95 -0.62 9.51 -0.99
C ALA A 95 -0.70 8.00 -0.67
N VAL A 96 -1.49 7.63 0.35
CA VAL A 96 -1.78 6.23 0.69
C VAL A 96 -2.52 5.52 -0.46
N ALA A 97 -3.53 6.17 -1.04
CA ALA A 97 -4.26 5.60 -2.17
C ALA A 97 -3.35 5.42 -3.41
N GLU A 98 -2.49 6.40 -3.69
CA GLU A 98 -1.59 6.35 -4.87
C GLU A 98 -0.51 5.27 -4.73
N VAL A 99 0.07 5.07 -3.54
CA VAL A 99 1.08 4.02 -3.34
C VAL A 99 0.45 2.62 -3.48
N ASN A 100 -0.77 2.44 -2.97
CA ASN A 100 -1.52 1.20 -3.15
C ASN A 100 -1.89 0.97 -4.62
N GLY A 101 -2.42 1.98 -5.31
CA GLY A 101 -2.78 1.90 -6.72
C GLY A 101 -1.57 1.64 -7.62
N THR A 102 -0.40 2.21 -7.30
CA THR A 102 0.84 1.92 -8.01
C THR A 102 1.25 0.47 -7.86
N ARG A 103 1.29 -0.07 -6.63
CA ARG A 103 1.57 -1.49 -6.37
C ARG A 103 0.64 -2.39 -7.19
N GLU A 104 -0.67 -2.14 -7.12
CA GLU A 104 -1.67 -2.96 -7.83
C GLU A 104 -1.52 -2.90 -9.36
N ARG A 105 -1.31 -1.71 -9.93
CA ARG A 105 -1.06 -1.57 -11.38
C ARG A 105 0.18 -2.35 -11.80
N THR A 106 1.24 -2.31 -11.00
CA THR A 106 2.49 -3.02 -11.34
C THR A 106 2.41 -4.53 -11.10
N GLU A 107 1.56 -5.00 -10.18
CA GLU A 107 1.25 -6.43 -9.96
C GLU A 107 0.38 -7.01 -11.08
N GLN A 108 -0.65 -6.27 -11.53
CA GLN A 108 -1.57 -6.72 -12.59
C GLN A 108 -0.91 -6.87 -13.96
N LEU A 109 0.21 -6.20 -14.18
CA LEU A 109 0.94 -6.27 -15.44
C LEU A 109 1.82 -7.52 -15.59
N MET A 110 1.81 -8.47 -14.64
CA MET A 110 2.53 -9.76 -14.73
C MET A 110 1.94 -10.69 -15.84
N PRO A 111 2.71 -11.63 -16.45
CA PRO A 111 2.44 -12.20 -17.79
C PRO A 111 1.09 -12.91 -17.93
N GLY A 112 0.45 -12.78 -19.11
CA GLY A 112 -0.78 -13.47 -19.48
C GLY A 112 -1.91 -12.60 -20.04
N ALA A 113 -1.66 -11.31 -20.29
CA ALA A 113 -2.71 -10.33 -20.59
C ALA A 113 -2.59 -9.67 -21.97
N ASP A 114 -1.47 -9.86 -22.69
CA ASP A 114 -1.28 -9.29 -24.03
C ASP A 114 -1.46 -10.35 -25.13
N ALA A 115 -2.19 -10.00 -26.20
CA ALA A 115 -2.49 -10.86 -27.34
C ALA A 115 -1.25 -11.22 -28.19
N ASN A 116 -0.12 -10.55 -27.97
CA ASN A 116 1.14 -10.81 -28.67
C ASN A 116 2.11 -11.74 -27.93
N GLU A 117 1.70 -12.33 -26.80
CA GLU A 117 2.55 -13.24 -26.04
C GLU A 117 2.83 -14.55 -26.80
N PRO A 118 4.05 -15.13 -26.69
CA PRO A 118 4.34 -16.46 -27.22
C PRO A 118 3.36 -17.50 -26.69
N GLU A 119 2.99 -18.47 -27.52
CA GLU A 119 1.97 -19.48 -27.20
C GLU A 119 2.22 -20.19 -25.85
N VAL A 120 3.47 -20.54 -25.55
CA VAL A 120 3.85 -21.19 -24.28
C VAL A 120 3.56 -20.33 -23.04
N VAL A 121 3.62 -19.00 -23.18
CA VAL A 121 3.34 -18.05 -22.09
C VAL A 121 1.84 -17.91 -21.91
N ARG A 122 1.09 -17.78 -23.02
CA ARG A 122 -0.37 -17.77 -22.99
C ARG A 122 -0.93 -19.05 -22.38
N GLU A 123 -0.42 -20.21 -22.80
CA GLU A 123 -0.81 -21.51 -22.24
C GLU A 123 -0.46 -21.62 -20.75
N PHE A 124 0.71 -21.13 -20.33
CA PHE A 124 1.07 -21.10 -18.92
C PHE A 124 0.15 -20.17 -18.12
N ALA A 125 -0.19 -18.99 -18.64
CA ALA A 125 -1.10 -18.05 -18.00
C ALA A 125 -2.52 -18.61 -17.90
N GLU A 126 -3.04 -19.22 -18.97
CA GLU A 126 -4.33 -19.91 -18.98
C GLU A 126 -4.35 -21.06 -17.97
N ALA A 127 -3.31 -21.90 -17.95
CA ALA A 127 -3.16 -22.98 -16.98
C ALA A 127 -3.07 -22.45 -15.53
N ALA A 128 -2.37 -21.33 -15.31
CA ALA A 128 -2.29 -20.68 -14.01
C ALA A 128 -3.64 -20.13 -13.55
N ALA A 129 -4.41 -19.50 -14.45
CA ALA A 129 -5.75 -19.00 -14.18
C ALA A 129 -6.76 -20.13 -13.89
N GLN A 130 -6.59 -21.28 -14.55
CA GLN A 130 -7.40 -22.48 -14.32
C GLN A 130 -6.98 -23.24 -13.05
N ASN A 131 -5.77 -23.02 -12.54
CA ASN A 131 -5.27 -23.67 -11.34
C ASN A 131 -5.99 -23.15 -10.07
N PRO A 132 -6.73 -24.01 -9.34
CA PRO A 132 -7.50 -23.59 -8.18
C PRO A 132 -6.63 -23.07 -7.02
N VAL A 133 -5.39 -23.55 -6.88
CA VAL A 133 -4.46 -23.10 -5.84
C VAL A 133 -3.99 -21.67 -6.11
N LEU A 134 -3.60 -21.37 -7.35
CA LEU A 134 -3.15 -20.03 -7.75
C LEU A 134 -4.30 -19.02 -7.73
N ARG A 135 -5.49 -19.43 -8.17
CA ARG A 135 -6.70 -18.61 -8.07
C ARG A 135 -7.04 -18.28 -6.61
N SER A 136 -7.08 -19.28 -5.75
CA SER A 136 -7.32 -19.08 -4.30
C SER A 136 -6.25 -18.19 -3.67
N PHE A 137 -4.98 -18.34 -4.07
CA PHE A 137 -3.91 -17.45 -3.63
C PHE A 137 -4.17 -15.99 -4.05
N ALA A 138 -4.49 -15.75 -5.32
CA ALA A 138 -4.78 -14.41 -5.84
C ALA A 138 -6.01 -13.77 -5.17
N GLU A 139 -7.07 -14.55 -4.93
CA GLU A 139 -8.26 -14.11 -4.19
C GLU A 139 -7.92 -13.72 -2.75
N ARG A 140 -7.11 -14.53 -2.05
CA ARG A 140 -6.64 -14.22 -0.68
C ARG A 140 -5.76 -12.98 -0.61
N ALA A 141 -4.91 -12.76 -1.61
CA ALA A 141 -4.07 -11.57 -1.71
C ALA A 141 -4.93 -10.33 -1.99
N ALA A 142 -5.90 -10.42 -2.90
CA ALA A 142 -6.83 -9.33 -3.21
C ALA A 142 -7.69 -8.94 -2.00
N GLU A 143 -8.19 -9.92 -1.27
CA GLU A 143 -8.91 -9.70 0.00
C GLU A 143 -7.98 -9.03 1.04
N GLY A 144 -6.74 -9.48 1.20
CA GLY A 144 -5.76 -8.84 2.09
C GLY A 144 -5.52 -7.37 1.77
N ARG A 145 -5.33 -7.03 0.49
CA ARG A 145 -5.19 -5.63 0.03
C ARG A 145 -6.45 -4.80 0.31
N ARG A 146 -7.63 -5.37 0.11
CA ARG A 146 -8.90 -4.72 0.44
C ARG A 146 -8.99 -4.40 1.92
N ARG A 147 -8.61 -5.32 2.80
CA ARG A 147 -8.61 -5.12 4.26
C ARG A 147 -7.66 -4.01 4.68
N TRP A 148 -6.47 -3.94 4.09
CA TRP A 148 -5.55 -2.81 4.31
C TRP A 148 -6.16 -1.47 3.91
N ARG A 149 -6.82 -1.38 2.75
CA ARG A 149 -7.51 -0.15 2.32
C ARG A 149 -8.63 0.27 3.27
N ASP A 150 -9.41 -0.69 3.76
CA ASP A 150 -10.46 -0.40 4.73
C ASP A 150 -9.87 0.11 6.04
N TRP A 151 -8.76 -0.46 6.51
CA TRP A 151 -8.02 0.00 7.69
C TRP A 151 -7.44 1.42 7.51
N GLU A 152 -6.88 1.73 6.35
CA GLU A 152 -6.40 3.08 6.01
C GLU A 152 -7.55 4.09 5.95
N GLY A 153 -8.68 3.70 5.38
CA GLY A 153 -9.90 4.50 5.38
C GLY A 153 -10.38 4.80 6.79
N ALA A 154 -10.26 3.84 7.71
CA ALA A 154 -10.61 4.05 9.11
C ALA A 154 -9.71 5.11 9.75
N TRP A 155 -8.40 5.11 9.48
CA TRP A 155 -7.47 6.16 9.93
C TRP A 155 -7.81 7.55 9.39
N TYR A 156 -8.25 7.62 8.13
CA TYR A 156 -8.72 8.84 7.51
C TYR A 156 -9.99 9.36 8.20
N HIS A 157 -11.03 8.53 8.30
CA HIS A 157 -12.29 8.89 8.95
C HIS A 157 -12.11 9.24 10.43
N ALA A 158 -11.22 8.55 11.14
CA ALA A 158 -10.86 8.89 12.52
C ALA A 158 -10.15 10.25 12.62
N GLY A 159 -9.33 10.61 11.62
CA GLY A 159 -8.71 11.93 11.52
C GLY A 159 -9.73 13.05 11.28
N LEU A 160 -10.76 12.80 10.45
CA LEU A 160 -11.88 13.73 10.27
C LEU A 160 -12.60 13.99 11.60
N ALA A 161 -12.90 12.91 12.34
CA ALA A 161 -13.54 12.99 13.65
C ALA A 161 -12.67 13.73 14.68
N ALA A 162 -11.36 13.50 14.66
CA ALA A 162 -10.40 14.21 15.51
C ALA A 162 -10.32 15.72 15.19
N GLY A 163 -10.53 16.09 13.92
CA GLY A 163 -10.65 17.49 13.48
C GLY A 163 -11.99 18.15 13.80
N GLY A 164 -12.90 17.46 14.52
CA GLY A 164 -14.18 17.99 14.97
C GLY A 164 -15.35 17.79 14.00
N LEU A 165 -15.17 16.99 12.94
CA LEU A 165 -16.27 16.63 12.04
C LEU A 165 -17.11 15.49 12.66
N ASP A 166 -18.43 15.55 12.46
CA ASP A 166 -19.35 14.50 12.89
C ASP A 166 -19.25 13.28 11.96
N VAL A 167 -18.32 12.38 12.28
CA VAL A 167 -18.02 11.16 11.49
C VAL A 167 -17.99 9.96 12.43
N ASP A 168 -18.94 9.03 12.27
CA ASP A 168 -18.94 7.72 12.94
C ASP A 168 -17.94 6.76 12.25
N TRP A 169 -16.66 7.03 12.44
CA TRP A 169 -15.59 6.23 11.83
C TRP A 169 -15.56 4.79 12.37
N ARG A 170 -15.96 4.57 13.63
CA ARG A 170 -16.03 3.24 14.24
C ARG A 170 -17.15 2.41 13.63
N GLY A 171 -18.34 2.98 13.48
CA GLY A 171 -19.47 2.34 12.80
C GLY A 171 -19.16 2.06 11.34
N TRP A 172 -18.55 3.01 10.64
CA TRP A 172 -18.07 2.81 9.27
C TRP A 172 -17.10 1.63 9.19
N TYR A 173 -16.05 1.60 10.01
CA TYR A 173 -15.02 0.56 9.93
C TYR A 173 -15.56 -0.81 10.33
N ARG A 174 -16.38 -0.88 11.38
CA ARG A 174 -17.12 -2.10 11.75
C ARG A 174 -17.94 -2.62 10.56
N GLY A 175 -18.68 -1.74 9.89
CA GLY A 175 -19.45 -2.08 8.70
C GLY A 175 -18.61 -2.56 7.53
N ARG A 176 -17.35 -2.13 7.41
CA ARG A 176 -16.40 -2.68 6.43
C ARG A 176 -15.98 -4.10 6.80
N ILE A 177 -15.57 -4.30 8.06
CA ILE A 177 -15.06 -5.60 8.54
C ILE A 177 -16.11 -6.71 8.39
N THR A 178 -17.40 -6.43 8.60
CA THR A 178 -18.46 -7.44 8.43
C THR A 178 -18.63 -7.94 7.00
N THR A 179 -18.10 -7.20 6.01
CA THR A 179 -18.11 -7.59 4.59
C THR A 179 -16.83 -8.30 4.15
N TRP A 180 -15.87 -8.49 5.05
CA TRP A 180 -14.67 -9.27 4.77
C TRP A 180 -15.03 -10.76 4.72
N THR A 181 -14.43 -11.50 3.78
CA THR A 181 -14.72 -12.93 3.65
C THR A 181 -14.08 -13.71 4.81
N ASN A 182 -14.92 -14.18 5.74
CA ASN A 182 -14.51 -14.89 6.96
C ASN A 182 -13.82 -16.25 6.74
N GLY A 183 -13.86 -16.81 5.53
CA GLY A 183 -13.33 -18.16 5.21
C GLY A 183 -11.93 -18.18 4.59
N LEU A 184 -11.40 -17.02 4.21
CA LEU A 184 -10.06 -16.91 3.65
C LEU A 184 -9.15 -16.31 4.72
N SER A 185 -8.18 -17.08 5.21
CA SER A 185 -7.02 -16.44 5.83
C SER A 185 -6.44 -15.54 4.76
N SER A 186 -6.56 -14.23 4.91
CA SER A 186 -5.91 -13.32 3.98
C SER A 186 -4.40 -13.57 4.11
N LEU A 187 -3.69 -13.58 2.99
CA LEU A 187 -2.22 -13.75 3.01
C LEU A 187 -1.55 -12.55 3.68
N GLU A 188 -2.22 -11.40 3.61
CA GLU A 188 -1.81 -10.11 4.15
C GLU A 188 -3.04 -9.42 4.76
N GLY A 189 -2.85 -8.36 5.52
CA GLY A 189 -3.95 -7.53 6.00
C GLY A 189 -4.46 -7.87 7.39
N PRO A 190 -5.20 -6.95 8.03
CA PRO A 190 -5.74 -7.17 9.37
C PRO A 190 -6.73 -8.34 9.43
N ALA A 191 -6.73 -9.08 10.54
CA ALA A 191 -7.69 -10.15 10.78
C ALA A 191 -9.01 -9.59 11.31
N ALA A 192 -10.15 -10.01 10.73
CA ALA A 192 -11.48 -9.49 11.09
C ALA A 192 -11.77 -9.57 12.60
N ILE A 193 -11.55 -10.73 13.21
CA ILE A 193 -11.80 -10.95 14.65
C ILE A 193 -10.92 -10.01 15.48
N ALA A 194 -9.62 -9.95 15.19
CA ALA A 194 -8.70 -9.10 15.94
C ALA A 194 -9.07 -7.61 15.83
N GLU A 195 -9.46 -7.15 14.64
CA GLU A 195 -9.86 -5.75 14.44
C GLU A 195 -11.18 -5.41 15.13
N LEU A 196 -12.19 -6.29 15.08
CA LEU A 196 -13.45 -6.10 15.79
C LEU A 196 -13.24 -6.06 17.30
N THR A 197 -12.46 -7.01 17.84
CA THR A 197 -12.13 -7.04 19.27
C THR A 197 -11.38 -5.77 19.70
N ALA A 198 -10.39 -5.32 18.93
CA ALA A 198 -9.65 -4.09 19.22
C ALA A 198 -10.55 -2.84 19.14
N LEU A 199 -11.52 -2.80 18.23
CA LEU A 199 -12.51 -1.72 18.17
C LEU A 199 -13.45 -1.72 19.38
N GLU A 200 -13.86 -2.89 19.87
CA GLU A 200 -14.75 -3.03 21.02
C GLU A 200 -14.05 -2.67 22.34
N HIS A 201 -12.77 -3.00 22.47
CA HIS A 201 -11.98 -2.67 23.66
C HIS A 201 -11.46 -1.22 23.70
N GLY A 202 -11.62 -0.45 22.62
CA GLY A 202 -11.08 0.92 22.52
C GLY A 202 -9.59 0.98 22.20
N ASP A 203 -8.94 -0.15 21.87
CA ASP A 203 -7.53 -0.19 21.50
C ASP A 203 -7.22 0.68 20.25
N LYS A 204 -8.25 0.93 19.43
CA LYS A 204 -8.18 1.76 18.23
C LYS A 204 -8.48 3.25 18.49
N ASP A 205 -8.73 3.67 19.72
CA ASP A 205 -9.11 5.06 20.05
C ASP A 205 -8.03 6.07 19.66
N HIS A 206 -6.76 5.64 19.71
CA HIS A 206 -5.62 6.43 19.26
C HIS A 206 -5.70 6.85 17.78
N MET A 207 -6.49 6.16 16.95
CA MET A 207 -6.73 6.54 15.55
C MET A 207 -7.44 7.90 15.45
N GLN A 208 -8.27 8.25 16.43
CA GLN A 208 -8.98 9.52 16.52
C GLN A 208 -8.11 10.60 17.16
N SER A 209 -6.90 10.76 16.63
CA SER A 209 -5.96 11.83 16.98
C SER A 209 -5.42 12.49 15.72
N LEU A 210 -4.90 13.70 15.85
CA LEU A 210 -4.17 14.40 14.79
C LEU A 210 -2.72 14.62 15.26
N PRO A 211 -1.73 14.44 14.39
CA PRO A 211 -0.35 14.87 14.63
C PRO A 211 -0.30 16.34 15.09
N ALA A 212 0.49 16.61 16.12
CA ALA A 212 0.64 17.97 16.65
C ALA A 212 1.16 18.96 15.60
N TYR A 213 2.04 18.50 14.70
CA TYR A 213 2.61 19.33 13.63
C TYR A 213 1.69 19.53 12.41
N TRP A 214 0.49 18.95 12.43
CA TRP A 214 -0.57 19.25 11.45
C TRP A 214 -1.47 20.40 11.90
N THR A 215 -1.27 20.95 13.11
CA THR A 215 -2.07 22.07 13.64
C THR A 215 -1.65 23.43 13.11
#